data_AF-A0A7V6X4D9-F1
#
_entry.id   AF-A0A7V6X4D9-F1
#
_cell.length_a   1.000
_cell.length_b   1.000
_cell.length_c   1.000
_cell.angle_alpha   90.00
_cell.angle_beta   90.00
_cell.angle_gamma   90.00
#
_symmetry.space_group_name_H-M   'P 1'
#
loop_
_entity.id
_entity.type
_entity.pdbx_description
1 polymer ?
#
loop_
_entity_poly.entity_id
_entity_poly.type
_entity_poly.pdbx_seq_one_letter_code
_entity_poly.pdbx_strand_id
1 'polypeptide(L)'
;VSQVESIKMIAKKLREYQPEFIVLDPVMVSKTGYTLLNPEAAATLIKELLPLATIITPNLYEAEIISDLKIESLTAMEKAAKMIYEMGPQAVLVKGGHLKGEPLDVLFTKANFTYYKSRRIVTRNTHGTGCTLSAAIAANLALGFKLEQAVEKAKAYITTAIKYSLDLGEGVGPTNHFYDLYRKVGIKFGNN
;
A
#
# COMPACT_ATOMS: atom_id res chain seq x y z
N VAL A 1 -3.85 8.91 -12.98
CA VAL A 1 -2.56 9.39 -12.42
C VAL A 1 -1.36 9.11 -13.33
N SER A 2 -1.52 8.45 -14.48
CA SER A 2 -0.41 8.09 -15.37
C SER A 2 0.17 9.23 -16.21
N GLN A 3 -0.40 10.43 -16.09
CA GLN A 3 0.02 11.63 -16.80
C GLN A 3 0.48 12.70 -15.82
N VAL A 4 1.51 13.44 -16.19
CA VAL A 4 2.12 14.51 -15.39
C VAL A 4 1.09 15.59 -15.03
N GLU A 5 0.21 15.95 -15.96
CA GLU A 5 -0.84 16.95 -15.78
C GLU A 5 -1.85 16.51 -14.71
N SER A 6 -2.23 15.23 -14.72
CA SER A 6 -3.12 14.66 -13.70
C SER A 6 -2.49 14.74 -12.32
N ILE A 7 -1.21 14.38 -12.19
CA ILE A 7 -0.48 14.43 -10.91
C ILE A 7 -0.41 15.87 -10.39
N LYS A 8 -0.04 16.82 -11.24
CA LYS A 8 0.02 18.25 -10.88
C LYS A 8 -1.34 18.79 -10.47
N MET A 9 -2.42 18.40 -11.15
CA MET A 9 -3.79 18.80 -10.79
C MET A 9 -4.20 18.23 -9.43
N ILE A 10 -3.90 16.95 -9.17
CA ILE A 10 -4.17 16.32 -7.87
C ILE A 10 -3.41 17.04 -6.77
N ALA A 11 -2.10 17.29 -6.96
CA ALA A 11 -1.28 18.00 -5.98
C ALA A 11 -1.83 19.42 -5.71
N LYS A 12 -2.25 20.13 -6.76
CA LYS A 12 -2.91 21.43 -6.64
C LYS A 12 -4.17 21.34 -5.78
N LYS A 13 -5.05 20.37 -6.04
CA LYS A 13 -6.31 20.21 -5.29
C LYS A 13 -6.09 19.75 -3.85
N LEU A 14 -5.10 18.89 -3.59
CA LEU A 14 -4.74 18.51 -2.23
C LEU A 14 -4.22 19.70 -1.41
N ARG A 15 -3.42 20.58 -2.02
CA ARG A 15 -2.97 21.83 -1.38
C ARG A 15 -4.10 22.84 -1.16
N GLU A 16 -5.08 22.88 -2.07
CA GLU A 16 -6.25 23.76 -1.98
C GLU A 16 -7.22 23.34 -0.87
N TYR A 17 -7.56 22.05 -0.80
CA TYR A 17 -8.57 21.55 0.14
C TYR A 17 -8.00 21.11 1.49
N GLN A 18 -6.70 20.82 1.57
CA GLN A 18 -6.01 20.41 2.80
C GLN A 18 -6.77 19.34 3.60
N PRO A 19 -7.10 18.18 2.99
CA PRO A 19 -7.79 17.12 3.71
C PRO A 19 -6.92 16.66 4.89
N GLU A 20 -7.58 16.27 5.99
CA GLU A 20 -6.90 15.84 7.21
C GLU A 20 -5.93 14.67 6.97
N PHE A 21 -6.32 13.74 6.09
CA PHE A 21 -5.54 12.56 5.75
C PHE A 21 -5.31 12.42 4.24
N ILE A 22 -4.05 12.18 3.87
CA ILE A 22 -3.64 11.86 2.50
C ILE A 22 -2.92 10.50 2.52
N VAL A 23 -3.59 9.47 1.99
CA VAL A 23 -3.00 8.14 1.78
C VAL A 23 -2.57 8.02 0.33
N LEU A 24 -1.27 7.88 0.10
CA LEU A 24 -0.67 7.78 -1.23
C LEU A 24 -0.28 6.33 -1.54
N ASP A 25 -1.00 5.67 -2.44
CA ASP A 25 -0.54 4.44 -3.08
C ASP A 25 0.16 4.83 -4.40
N PRO A 26 1.49 4.67 -4.51
CA PRO A 26 2.25 5.28 -5.62
C PRO A 26 2.01 4.58 -6.97
N VAL A 27 1.59 3.31 -6.98
CA VAL A 27 1.23 2.50 -8.17
C VAL A 27 2.15 2.78 -9.37
N MET A 28 3.47 2.72 -9.15
CA MET A 28 4.48 2.99 -10.19
C MET A 28 4.86 1.72 -10.94
N VAL A 29 4.78 0.57 -10.26
CA VAL A 29 5.20 -0.73 -10.78
C VAL A 29 4.20 -1.77 -10.34
N SER A 30 3.81 -2.64 -11.27
CA SER A 30 3.00 -3.80 -10.96
C SER A 30 3.74 -4.75 -10.01
N LYS A 31 3.01 -5.66 -9.36
CA LYS A 31 3.61 -6.68 -8.48
C LYS A 31 4.58 -7.62 -9.19
N THR A 32 4.48 -7.71 -10.52
CA THR A 32 5.33 -8.53 -11.39
C THR A 32 6.51 -7.74 -11.95
N GLY A 33 6.73 -6.51 -11.50
CA GLY A 33 7.90 -5.69 -11.88
C GLY A 33 7.71 -4.84 -13.14
N TYR A 34 6.56 -4.89 -13.81
CA TYR A 34 6.30 -4.03 -14.97
C TYR A 34 6.05 -2.59 -14.54
N THR A 35 6.81 -1.68 -15.13
CA THR A 35 6.65 -0.22 -15.00
C THR A 35 5.27 0.22 -15.51
N LEU A 36 4.50 0.88 -14.65
CA LEU A 36 3.16 1.41 -14.94
C LEU A 36 3.17 2.92 -15.24
N LEU A 37 4.16 3.64 -14.70
CA LEU A 37 4.36 5.06 -14.95
C LEU A 37 5.62 5.27 -15.78
N ASN A 38 5.54 6.17 -16.77
CA ASN A 38 6.77 6.63 -17.41
C ASN A 38 7.66 7.36 -16.36
N PRO A 39 8.98 7.44 -16.60
CA PRO A 39 9.91 8.03 -15.63
C PRO A 39 9.56 9.46 -15.23
N GLU A 40 9.03 10.25 -16.16
CA GLU A 40 8.62 11.64 -15.90
C GLU A 40 7.43 11.74 -14.93
N ALA A 41 6.44 10.87 -15.09
CA ALA A 41 5.28 10.79 -14.20
C ALA A 41 5.70 10.29 -12.82
N ALA A 42 6.60 9.30 -12.73
CA ALA A 42 7.13 8.84 -11.45
C ALA A 42 7.88 9.96 -10.72
N ALA A 43 8.77 10.69 -11.41
CA ALA A 43 9.47 11.84 -10.86
C ALA A 43 8.52 12.95 -10.42
N THR A 44 7.47 13.23 -11.21
CA THR A 44 6.45 14.22 -10.86
C THR A 44 5.67 13.80 -9.62
N LEU A 45 5.29 12.52 -9.48
CA LEU A 45 4.60 12.01 -8.30
C LEU A 45 5.46 12.19 -7.05
N ILE A 46 6.73 11.80 -7.13
CA ILE A 46 7.70 11.95 -6.04
C ILE A 46 7.84 13.42 -5.63
N LYS A 47 7.97 14.33 -6.60
CA LYS A 47 8.13 15.76 -6.31
C LYS A 47 6.87 16.42 -5.77
N GLU A 48 5.70 16.11 -6.33
CA GLU A 48 4.48 16.88 -6.09
C GLU A 48 3.56 16.27 -5.03
N LEU A 49 3.47 14.94 -4.96
CA LEU A 49 2.50 14.23 -4.11
C LEU A 49 3.14 13.63 -2.85
N LEU A 50 4.36 13.11 -2.94
CA LEU A 50 5.03 12.48 -1.80
C LEU A 50 5.10 13.39 -0.56
N PRO A 51 5.48 14.70 -0.68
CA PRO A 51 5.59 15.56 0.50
C PRO A 51 4.24 15.92 1.13
N LEU A 52 3.14 15.65 0.46
CA LEU A 52 1.78 15.91 0.96
C LEU A 52 1.22 14.73 1.74
N ALA A 53 1.82 13.54 1.64
CA ALA A 53 1.21 12.32 2.15
C ALA A 53 1.30 12.23 3.68
N THR A 54 0.16 11.94 4.33
CA THR A 54 0.13 11.43 5.71
C THR A 54 0.82 10.07 5.78
N ILE A 55 0.58 9.22 4.78
CA ILE A 55 1.24 7.92 4.66
C ILE A 55 1.38 7.56 3.17
N ILE A 56 2.57 7.11 2.78
CA ILE A 56 2.78 6.43 1.50
C ILE A 56 2.90 4.92 1.71
N THR A 57 2.34 4.12 0.79
CA THR A 57 2.32 2.65 0.89
C THR A 57 3.05 1.95 -0.27
N PRO A 58 4.35 2.20 -0.53
CA PRO A 58 5.05 1.58 -1.65
C PRO A 58 5.22 0.07 -1.45
N ASN A 59 5.16 -0.70 -2.54
CA ASN A 59 5.71 -2.06 -2.57
C ASN A 59 7.24 -2.02 -2.67
N LEU A 60 7.92 -3.18 -2.60
CA LEU A 60 9.39 -3.22 -2.68
C LEU A 60 9.94 -2.53 -3.93
N TYR A 61 9.44 -2.84 -5.13
CA TYR A 61 9.92 -2.24 -6.38
C TYR A 61 9.70 -0.73 -6.41
N GLU A 62 8.55 -0.28 -5.91
CA GLU A 62 8.25 1.15 -5.81
C GLU A 62 9.17 1.85 -4.81
N ALA A 63 9.44 1.20 -3.67
CA ALA A 63 10.37 1.72 -2.68
C ALA A 63 11.80 1.78 -3.22
N GLU A 64 12.24 0.80 -4.02
CA GLU A 64 13.54 0.84 -4.70
C GLU A 64 13.64 2.05 -5.65
N ILE A 65 12.59 2.33 -6.42
CA ILE A 65 12.55 3.48 -7.33
C ILE A 65 12.57 4.81 -6.58
N ILE A 66 11.77 4.95 -5.52
CA ILE A 66 11.65 6.22 -4.79
C ILE A 66 12.93 6.50 -3.98
N SER A 67 13.51 5.47 -3.37
CA SER A 67 14.71 5.62 -2.54
C SER A 67 16.03 5.51 -3.31
N ASP A 68 16.00 5.11 -4.58
CA ASP A 68 17.20 4.76 -5.36
C ASP A 68 18.12 3.76 -4.63
N LEU A 69 17.51 2.80 -3.93
CA LEU A 69 18.20 1.80 -3.13
C LEU A 69 17.64 0.41 -3.43
N LYS A 70 18.52 -0.54 -3.77
CA LYS A 70 18.13 -1.95 -3.90
C LYS A 70 17.74 -2.55 -2.55
N ILE A 71 16.58 -3.22 -2.48
CA ILE A 71 16.01 -3.78 -1.25
C ILE A 71 16.02 -5.31 -1.30
N GLU A 72 17.06 -5.90 -0.72
CA GLU A 72 17.24 -7.36 -0.66
C GLU A 72 17.20 -7.92 0.77
N SER A 73 17.07 -7.04 1.76
CA SER A 73 17.04 -7.41 3.19
C SER A 73 16.13 -6.47 3.98
N LEU A 74 15.77 -6.88 5.21
CA LEU A 74 15.01 -6.04 6.13
C LEU A 74 15.75 -4.73 6.44
N THR A 75 17.06 -4.80 6.64
CA THR A 75 17.89 -3.60 6.90
C THR A 75 17.89 -2.64 5.71
N ALA A 76 17.93 -3.15 4.47
CA ALA A 76 17.79 -2.31 3.29
C ALA A 76 16.39 -1.69 3.18
N MET A 77 15.35 -2.45 3.53
CA MET A 77 13.96 -2.00 3.55
C MET A 77 13.73 -0.88 4.58
N GLU A 78 14.32 -0.99 5.78
CA GLU A 78 14.31 0.04 6.81
C GLU A 78 15.05 1.30 6.36
N LYS A 79 16.20 1.14 5.69
CA LYS A 79 16.95 2.27 5.12
C LYS A 79 16.14 2.99 4.05
N ALA A 80 15.52 2.25 3.13
CA ALA A 80 14.63 2.81 2.12
C ALA A 80 13.46 3.58 2.77
N ALA A 81 12.81 3.00 3.79
CA ALA A 81 11.72 3.67 4.51
C ALA A 81 12.16 5.02 5.12
N LYS A 82 13.35 5.08 5.72
CA LYS A 82 13.94 6.32 6.23
C LYS A 82 14.20 7.33 5.10
N MET A 83 14.83 6.90 4.01
CA MET A 83 15.12 7.77 2.87
C MET A 83 13.85 8.39 2.29
N ILE A 84 12.80 7.58 2.11
CA ILE A 84 11.50 8.04 1.60
C ILE A 84 10.85 9.02 2.60
N TYR A 85 10.98 8.77 3.90
CA TYR A 85 10.44 9.67 4.94
C TYR A 85 11.10 11.05 4.90
N GLU A 86 12.42 11.12 4.69
CA GLU A 86 13.14 12.40 4.57
C GLU A 86 12.73 13.22 3.33
N MET A 87 12.02 12.62 2.38
CA MET A 87 11.48 13.32 1.21
C MET A 87 10.15 14.04 1.50
N GLY A 88 9.61 13.93 2.72
CA GLY A 88 8.48 14.72 3.21
C GLY A 88 7.21 14.00 3.72
N PRO A 89 6.89 12.73 3.41
CA PRO A 89 5.68 12.12 3.92
C PRO A 89 5.76 11.93 5.44
N GLN A 90 4.61 11.99 6.13
CA GLN A 90 4.58 11.85 7.59
C GLN A 90 4.77 10.41 8.07
N ALA A 91 4.60 9.43 7.17
CA ALA A 91 4.79 8.03 7.42
C ALA A 91 5.06 7.24 6.14
N VAL A 92 5.81 6.14 6.25
CA VAL A 92 6.12 5.26 5.13
C VAL A 92 5.83 3.81 5.51
N LEU A 93 4.91 3.16 4.80
CA LEU A 93 4.61 1.73 4.93
C LEU A 93 5.15 0.98 3.72
N VAL A 94 6.35 0.43 3.84
CA VAL A 94 6.93 -0.41 2.79
C VAL A 94 6.33 -1.81 2.88
N LYS A 95 5.73 -2.29 1.79
CA LYS A 95 5.09 -3.62 1.71
C LYS A 95 6.12 -4.67 1.27
N GLY A 96 6.45 -5.62 2.14
CA GLY A 96 7.56 -6.56 1.94
C GLY A 96 7.16 -7.95 1.44
N GLY A 97 5.94 -8.14 0.94
CA GLY A 97 5.44 -9.46 0.50
C GLY A 97 6.31 -10.22 -0.52
N HIS A 98 7.20 -9.54 -1.25
CA HIS A 98 8.13 -10.14 -2.22
C HIS A 98 9.55 -10.36 -1.66
N LEU A 99 9.84 -9.93 -0.43
CA LEU A 99 11.13 -10.21 0.22
C LEU A 99 11.25 -11.72 0.46
N LYS A 100 12.47 -12.26 0.34
CA LYS A 100 12.74 -13.67 0.69
C LYS A 100 12.49 -13.86 2.19
N GLY A 101 11.82 -14.96 2.54
CA GLY A 101 11.45 -15.28 3.93
C GLY A 101 9.98 -14.96 4.26
N GLU A 102 9.71 -14.72 5.55
CA GLU A 102 8.37 -14.41 6.05
C GLU A 102 7.90 -13.02 5.59
N PRO A 103 6.71 -12.89 4.99
CA PRO A 103 6.16 -11.60 4.59
C PRO A 103 6.00 -10.63 5.76
N LEU A 104 6.69 -9.51 5.67
CA LEU A 104 6.68 -8.46 6.67
C LEU A 104 6.50 -7.11 5.97
N ASP A 105 5.62 -6.27 6.50
CA ASP A 105 5.56 -4.86 6.11
C ASP A 105 6.18 -4.00 7.23
N VAL A 106 6.85 -2.91 6.84
CA VAL A 106 7.56 -2.01 7.75
C VAL A 106 6.92 -0.63 7.67
N LEU A 107 6.37 -0.17 8.78
CA LEU A 107 5.92 1.21 8.96
C LEU A 107 7.01 2.01 9.67
N PHE A 108 7.36 3.17 9.13
CA PHE A 108 8.27 4.12 9.73
C PHE A 108 7.59 5.48 9.98
N THR A 109 7.71 5.99 11.20
CA THR A 109 7.13 7.28 11.65
C THR A 109 8.08 7.99 12.62
N LYS A 110 8.47 9.27 12.39
CA LYS A 110 9.23 10.13 13.33
C LYS A 110 10.35 9.42 14.15
N ALA A 111 11.10 8.48 13.55
CA ALA A 111 12.15 7.62 14.14
C ALA A 111 11.75 6.23 14.73
N ASN A 112 10.49 5.82 14.69
CA ASN A 112 10.06 4.49 15.15
C ASN A 112 9.72 3.55 13.99
N PHE A 113 10.10 2.28 14.13
CA PHE A 113 9.67 1.21 13.27
C PHE A 113 8.56 0.39 13.92
N THR A 114 7.53 0.08 13.14
CA THR A 114 6.50 -0.91 13.48
C THR A 114 6.48 -2.00 12.42
N TYR A 115 6.44 -3.25 12.87
CA TYR A 115 6.59 -4.44 12.03
C TYR A 115 5.28 -5.22 11.98
N TYR A 116 4.70 -5.35 10.78
CA TYR A 116 3.46 -6.08 10.57
C TYR A 116 3.74 -7.43 9.93
N LYS A 117 3.93 -8.44 10.77
CA LYS A 117 4.12 -9.83 10.32
C LYS A 117 2.83 -10.35 9.70
N SER A 118 2.96 -11.08 8.59
CA SER A 118 1.84 -11.74 7.95
C SER A 118 2.23 -13.13 7.47
N ARG A 119 1.29 -14.07 7.48
CA ARG A 119 1.52 -15.39 6.89
C ARG A 119 1.43 -15.29 5.38
N ARG A 120 2.35 -15.93 4.66
CA ARG A 120 2.28 -16.03 3.20
C ARG A 120 1.06 -16.88 2.83
N ILE A 121 0.10 -16.29 2.14
CA ILE A 121 -1.05 -17.00 1.58
C ILE A 121 -0.71 -17.32 0.13
N VAL A 122 -0.59 -18.61 -0.20
CA VAL A 122 -0.36 -19.05 -1.57
C VAL A 122 -1.69 -19.02 -2.31
N THR A 123 -1.89 -18.02 -3.17
CA THR A 123 -3.08 -17.90 -4.02
C THR A 123 -2.73 -17.15 -5.31
N ARG A 124 -3.42 -17.48 -6.41
CA ARG A 124 -3.38 -16.70 -7.65
C ARG A 124 -4.17 -15.38 -7.55
N ASN A 125 -5.04 -15.27 -6.55
CA ASN A 125 -5.99 -14.18 -6.42
C ASN A 125 -5.41 -13.01 -5.63
N THR A 126 -4.48 -12.30 -6.25
CA THR A 126 -3.79 -11.16 -5.64
C THR A 126 -4.08 -9.84 -6.34
N HIS A 127 -5.03 -9.80 -7.27
CA HIS A 127 -5.39 -8.55 -7.91
C HIS A 127 -6.01 -7.59 -6.88
N GLY A 128 -5.59 -6.33 -6.90
CA GLY A 128 -6.14 -5.27 -6.04
C GLY A 128 -5.61 -5.21 -4.60
N THR A 129 -4.70 -6.07 -4.14
CA THR A 129 -4.31 -6.03 -2.70
C THR A 129 -3.68 -4.72 -2.25
N GLY A 130 -2.95 -4.03 -3.14
CA GLY A 130 -2.36 -2.72 -2.85
C GLY A 130 -3.44 -1.67 -2.64
N CYS A 131 -4.32 -1.51 -3.64
CA CYS A 131 -5.46 -0.59 -3.60
C CYS A 131 -6.39 -0.88 -2.41
N THR A 132 -6.65 -2.16 -2.12
CA THR A 132 -7.49 -2.54 -0.97
C THR A 132 -6.84 -2.15 0.36
N LEU A 133 -5.51 -2.32 0.49
CA LEU A 133 -4.78 -1.93 1.69
C LEU A 133 -4.81 -0.41 1.89
N SER A 134 -4.47 0.38 0.86
CA SER A 134 -4.47 1.84 0.94
C SER A 134 -5.86 2.41 1.18
N ALA A 135 -6.90 1.87 0.53
CA ALA A 135 -8.28 2.25 0.79
C ALA A 135 -8.73 1.91 2.22
N ALA A 136 -8.35 0.75 2.75
CA ALA A 136 -8.67 0.37 4.12
C ALA A 136 -7.93 1.23 5.16
N ILE A 137 -6.69 1.66 4.88
CA ILE A 137 -5.97 2.63 5.73
C ILE A 137 -6.73 3.96 5.74
N ALA A 138 -7.08 4.49 4.57
CA ALA A 138 -7.82 5.75 4.45
C ALA A 138 -9.16 5.70 5.19
N ALA A 139 -9.91 4.60 5.06
CA ALA A 139 -11.18 4.41 5.76
C ALA A 139 -11.01 4.35 7.29
N ASN A 140 -9.98 3.66 7.79
CA ASN A 140 -9.73 3.60 9.23
C ASN A 140 -9.27 4.95 9.79
N LEU A 141 -8.44 5.71 9.06
CA LEU A 141 -8.08 7.08 9.46
C LEU A 141 -9.31 7.98 9.54
N ALA A 142 -10.20 7.91 8.54
CA ALA A 142 -11.45 8.67 8.53
C ALA A 142 -12.41 8.30 9.69
N LEU A 143 -12.29 7.08 10.24
CA LEU A 143 -13.02 6.64 11.43
C LEU A 143 -12.37 7.10 12.75
N GLY A 144 -11.28 7.86 12.69
CA GLY A 144 -10.58 8.42 13.86
C GLY A 144 -9.57 7.46 14.51
N PHE A 145 -9.21 6.35 13.85
CA PHE A 145 -8.14 5.49 14.37
C PHE A 145 -6.77 6.16 14.22
N LYS A 146 -5.89 5.92 15.19
CA LYS A 146 -4.47 6.30 15.07
C LYS A 146 -3.82 5.55 13.92
N LEU A 147 -2.76 6.12 13.35
CA LEU A 147 -2.12 5.60 12.13
C LEU A 147 -1.71 4.12 12.25
N GLU A 148 -1.05 3.74 13.33
CA GLU A 148 -0.58 2.37 13.55
C GLU A 148 -1.75 1.39 13.63
N GLN A 149 -2.85 1.81 14.27
CA GLN A 149 -4.09 1.03 14.37
C GLN A 149 -4.82 0.95 13.02
N ALA A 150 -4.81 2.03 12.24
CA ALA A 150 -5.40 2.05 10.90
C ALA A 150 -4.67 1.08 9.97
N VAL A 151 -3.33 1.04 10.02
CA VAL A 151 -2.50 0.09 9.29
C VAL A 151 -2.75 -1.35 9.77
N GLU A 152 -2.78 -1.58 11.08
CA GLU A 152 -3.05 -2.90 11.66
C GLU A 152 -4.40 -3.48 11.20
N LYS A 153 -5.46 -2.67 11.29
CA LYS A 153 -6.81 -3.05 10.85
C LYS A 153 -6.87 -3.30 9.34
N ALA A 154 -6.24 -2.44 8.56
CA ALA A 154 -6.17 -2.60 7.10
C ALA A 154 -5.42 -3.89 6.71
N LYS A 155 -4.33 -4.23 7.41
CA LYS A 155 -3.60 -5.48 7.24
C LYS A 155 -4.46 -6.69 7.58
N ALA A 156 -5.17 -6.68 8.70
CA ALA A 156 -6.09 -7.76 9.06
C ALA A 156 -7.18 -7.96 7.99
N TYR A 157 -7.78 -6.86 7.53
CA TYR A 157 -8.81 -6.88 6.48
C TYR A 157 -8.31 -7.48 5.17
N ILE A 158 -7.17 -7.01 4.64
CA ILE A 158 -6.64 -7.52 3.38
C ILE A 158 -6.18 -8.98 3.50
N THR A 159 -5.61 -9.39 4.63
CA THR A 159 -5.26 -10.79 4.87
C THR A 159 -6.49 -11.70 4.80
N THR A 160 -7.60 -11.30 5.41
CA THR A 160 -8.87 -12.03 5.30
C THR A 160 -9.37 -12.06 3.86
N ALA A 161 -9.37 -10.92 3.17
CA ALA A 161 -9.84 -10.82 1.79
C ALA A 161 -9.02 -11.67 0.80
N ILE A 162 -7.71 -11.83 1.03
CA ILE A 162 -6.84 -12.73 0.24
C ILE A 162 -7.12 -14.19 0.60
N LYS A 163 -7.22 -14.51 1.90
CA LYS A 163 -7.43 -15.88 2.39
C LYS A 163 -8.72 -16.50 1.84
N TYR A 164 -9.77 -15.70 1.74
CA TYR A 164 -11.09 -16.11 1.24
C TYR A 164 -11.40 -15.50 -0.13
N SER A 165 -10.35 -15.29 -0.93
CA SER A 165 -10.44 -14.75 -2.29
C SER A 165 -11.40 -15.54 -3.18
N LEU A 166 -11.90 -14.87 -4.22
CA LEU A 166 -12.86 -15.44 -5.16
C LEU A 166 -12.13 -16.03 -6.35
N ASP A 167 -12.46 -17.27 -6.70
CA ASP A 167 -11.91 -17.92 -7.88
C ASP A 167 -12.71 -17.50 -9.13
N LEU A 168 -12.39 -16.32 -9.65
CA LEU A 168 -13.07 -15.71 -10.79
C LEU A 168 -12.12 -15.53 -11.96
N GLY A 169 -12.49 -16.07 -13.11
CA GLY A 169 -11.72 -16.02 -14.35
C GLY A 169 -10.51 -16.98 -14.36
N GLU A 170 -9.78 -16.97 -15.47
CA GLU A 170 -8.61 -17.87 -15.68
C GLU A 170 -7.27 -17.22 -15.29
N GLY A 171 -7.27 -15.91 -15.01
CA GLY A 171 -6.07 -15.12 -14.70
C GLY A 171 -5.80 -14.90 -13.20
N VAL A 172 -5.21 -13.74 -12.87
CA VAL A 172 -4.99 -13.30 -11.48
C VAL A 172 -6.31 -12.80 -10.91
N GLY A 173 -6.99 -13.61 -10.10
CA GLY A 173 -8.30 -13.26 -9.55
C GLY A 173 -8.28 -12.18 -8.46
N PRO A 174 -9.46 -11.66 -8.08
CA PRO A 174 -9.60 -10.60 -7.09
C PRO A 174 -9.61 -11.12 -5.64
N THR A 175 -9.30 -10.22 -4.70
CA THR A 175 -9.57 -10.45 -3.28
C THR A 175 -11.08 -10.39 -2.98
N ASN A 176 -11.52 -10.98 -1.87
CA ASN A 176 -12.92 -10.92 -1.44
C ASN A 176 -13.14 -9.81 -0.41
N HIS A 177 -13.48 -8.61 -0.88
CA HIS A 177 -13.70 -7.42 -0.02
C HIS A 177 -14.85 -7.60 0.98
N PHE A 178 -15.86 -8.41 0.64
CA PHE A 178 -17.08 -8.52 1.45
C PHE A 178 -17.10 -9.73 2.38
N TYR A 179 -16.04 -10.56 2.40
CA TYR A 179 -16.03 -11.79 3.19
C TYR A 179 -16.43 -11.58 4.66
N ASP A 180 -15.82 -10.59 5.33
CA ASP A 180 -16.12 -10.32 6.74
C ASP A 180 -17.52 -9.75 6.95
N LEU A 181 -18.03 -8.95 6.01
CA LEU A 181 -19.40 -8.45 6.06
C LEU A 181 -20.39 -9.62 5.99
N TYR A 182 -20.21 -10.48 4.99
CA TYR A 182 -21.07 -11.64 4.78
C TYR A 182 -21.03 -12.63 5.94
N ARG A 183 -19.84 -12.92 6.47
CA ARG A 183 -19.68 -13.74 7.67
C ARG A 183 -20.47 -13.18 8.86
N LYS A 184 -20.43 -11.86 9.08
CA LYS A 184 -21.15 -11.20 10.20
C LYS A 184 -22.67 -11.28 10.05
N VAL A 185 -23.19 -11.27 8.84
CA VAL A 185 -24.64 -11.39 8.56
C VAL A 185 -25.08 -12.83 8.26
N GLY A 186 -24.21 -13.82 8.51
CA GLY A 186 -24.53 -15.24 8.35
C GLY A 186 -24.58 -15.76 6.91
N ILE A 187 -24.12 -14.99 5.93
CA ILE A 187 -24.06 -15.43 4.53
C ILE A 187 -22.75 -16.21 4.30
N LYS A 188 -22.88 -17.47 3.89
CA LYS A 188 -21.75 -18.34 3.53
C LYS A 188 -21.42 -18.19 2.04
N PHE A 189 -20.14 -18.04 1.71
CA PHE A 189 -19.62 -18.00 0.33
C PHE A 189 -18.72 -19.21 0.07
N GLY A 190 -19.10 -20.02 -0.92
CA GLY A 190 -18.36 -21.21 -1.34
C GLY A 190 -18.52 -22.41 -0.40
N ASN A 191 -18.50 -23.62 -0.96
CA ASN A 191 -18.55 -24.88 -0.21
C ASN A 191 -17.29 -25.03 0.65
N ASN A 192 -17.36 -24.67 1.92
CA ASN A 192 -16.48 -25.18 2.98
C ASN A 192 -17.30 -25.32 4.27
#